data_AF-A0A519UUD5-F1
#
_entry.id   AF-A0A519UUD5-F1
#
_cell.length_a   1.000
_cell.length_b   1.000
_cell.length_c   1.000
_cell.angle_alpha   90.00
_cell.angle_beta   90.00
_cell.angle_gamma   90.00
#
_symmetry.space_group_name_H-M   'P 1'
#
loop_
_entity.id
_entity.type
_entity.pdbx_description
1 polymer ?
#
loop_
_entity_poly.entity_id
_entity_poly.type
_entity_poly.pdbx_seq_one_letter_code
_entity_poly.pdbx_strand_id
1 'polypeptide(L)' 'NDQPSKIATAIKIGRATKRVVYQNIGLAFGVKAIVLILGAGGLATMWEAVFADVGVAFLAILNAIRIQKMKF' A
#
# COMPACT_ATOMS: atom_id res chain seq x y z
N ASN A 1 -12.96 11.22 -31.62
CA ASN A 1 -12.25 12.17 -30.74
C ASN A 1 -11.07 11.45 -30.11
N ASP A 2 -10.10 11.08 -30.95
CA ASP A 2 -8.95 10.27 -30.58
C ASP A 2 -7.81 11.21 -30.23
N GLN A 3 -7.68 11.50 -28.94
CA GLN A 3 -6.59 12.32 -28.41
C GLN A 3 -5.52 11.37 -27.86
N PRO A 4 -4.42 11.10 -28.62
CA PRO A 4 -3.31 10.27 -28.15
C PRO A 4 -2.66 10.78 -26.85
N SER A 5 -2.88 12.05 -26.49
CA SER A 5 -2.52 12.61 -25.18
C SER A 5 -3.19 11.88 -24.00
N LYS A 6 -4.42 11.36 -24.16
CA LYS A 6 -5.12 10.60 -23.10
C LYS A 6 -4.46 9.26 -22.81
N ILE A 7 -3.83 8.65 -23.81
CA ILE A 7 -3.05 7.41 -23.66
C ILE A 7 -1.76 7.71 -22.87
N ALA A 8 -1.08 8.82 -23.18
CA ALA A 8 0.10 9.25 -22.43
C ALA A 8 -0.23 9.56 -20.95
N THR A 9 -1.37 10.19 -20.68
CA THR A 9 -1.88 10.44 -19.33
C THR A 9 -2.21 9.14 -18.60
N ALA A 10 -2.90 8.19 -19.24
CA ALA A 10 -3.21 6.88 -18.66
C ALA A 10 -1.95 6.09 -18.30
N ILE A 11 -0.90 6.13 -19.14
CA ILE A 11 0.39 5.50 -18.85
C ILE A 11 1.07 6.15 -17.65
N LYS A 12 1.04 7.48 -17.53
CA LYS A 12 1.58 8.19 -16.35
C LYS A 12 0.85 7.80 -15.06
N ILE A 13 -0.48 7.70 -15.11
CA ILE A 13 -1.31 7.23 -13.99
C ILE A 13 -0.91 5.80 -13.61
N GLY A 14 -0.83 4.89 -14.58
CA GLY A 14 -0.47 3.49 -14.32
C GLY A 14 0.91 3.32 -13.68
N ARG A 15 1.91 4.11 -14.10
CA ARG A 15 3.25 4.09 -13.48
C ARG A 15 3.22 4.59 -12.03
N ALA A 16 2.47 5.65 -11.77
CA ALA A 16 2.26 6.15 -10.42
C ALA A 16 1.59 5.08 -9.55
N THR A 17 0.52 4.43 -10.04
CA THR A 17 -0.19 3.33 -9.36
C THR A 17 0.73 2.19 -9.02
N LYS A 18 1.55 1.76 -9.98
CA LYS A 18 2.55 0.72 -9.74
C LYS A 18 3.49 1.08 -8.58
N ARG A 19 3.97 2.32 -8.52
CA ARG A 19 4.85 2.77 -7.42
C ARG A 19 4.19 2.69 -6.05
N VAL A 20 2.93 3.11 -5.94
CA VAL A 20 2.16 3.04 -4.69
C VAL A 20 1.89 1.59 -4.28
N VAL A 21 1.58 0.71 -5.23
CA VAL A 21 1.40 -0.72 -4.95
C VAL A 21 2.67 -1.31 -4.36
N TYR A 22 3.86 -1.04 -4.93
CA TYR A 22 5.11 -1.52 -4.35
C TYR A 22 5.38 -0.97 -2.94
N GLN A 23 5.00 0.29 -2.66
CA GLN A 23 5.11 0.86 -1.31
C GLN A 23 4.18 0.12 -0.32
N ASN A 24 2.95 -0.17 -0.70
CA ASN A 24 2.00 -0.90 0.13
C ASN A 24 2.44 -2.36 0.37
N ILE A 25 2.95 -3.02 -0.66
CA ILE A 25 3.53 -4.36 -0.54
C ILE A 25 4.69 -4.34 0.45
N GLY A 26 5.62 -3.39 0.31
CA GLY A 26 6.75 -3.24 1.24
C GLY A 26 6.29 -2.99 2.67
N LEU A 27 5.29 -2.13 2.88
CA LEU A 27 4.72 -1.82 4.19
C LEU A 27 4.05 -3.05 4.82
N ALA A 28 3.26 -3.79 4.04
CA ALA A 28 2.61 -5.01 4.50
C ALA A 28 3.62 -6.09 4.90
N PHE A 29 4.65 -6.33 4.07
CA PHE A 29 5.71 -7.28 4.38
C PHE A 29 6.53 -6.86 5.60
N GLY A 30 6.84 -5.56 5.74
CA GLY A 30 7.55 -5.03 6.90
C GLY A 30 6.79 -5.29 8.20
N VAL A 31 5.50 -4.97 8.24
CA VAL A 31 4.66 -5.22 9.41
C VAL A 31 4.52 -6.72 9.68
N LYS A 32 4.32 -7.54 8.64
CA LYS A 32 4.25 -9.00 8.82
C LYS A 32 5.52 -9.57 9.45
N ALA A 33 6.69 -9.10 9.02
CA ALA A 33 7.97 -9.52 9.57
C ALA A 33 8.11 -9.11 11.05
N ILE A 34 7.72 -7.88 11.40
CA ILE A 34 7.74 -7.40 12.80
C ILE A 34 6.82 -8.24 13.68
N VAL A 35 5.58 -8.49 13.24
CA VAL A 35 4.61 -9.29 13.99
C VAL A 35 5.10 -10.74 14.16
N LEU A 36 5.71 -11.33 13.13
CA LEU A 36 6.29 -12.67 13.23
C LEU A 36 7.46 -12.74 14.22
N ILE A 37 8.36 -11.76 14.23
CA ILE A 37 9.49 -11.71 15.17
C ILE A 37 8.98 -11.53 16.60
N LEU A 38 8.04 -10.60 16.82
CA LEU A 38 7.45 -10.36 18.14
C LEU A 38 6.63 -11.56 18.63
N GLY A 39 5.92 -12.25 17.74
CA GLY A 39 5.18 -13.47 18.04
C GLY A 39 6.10 -14.64 18.37
N ALA A 40 7.20 -14.83 17.61
CA ALA A 40 8.22 -15.83 17.90
C ALA A 40 8.92 -15.57 19.24
N GLY A 41 9.08 -14.30 19.64
CA GLY A 41 9.60 -13.89 20.94
C GLY A 41 8.59 -13.98 22.09
N GLY A 42 7.33 -14.38 21.85
CA GLY A 42 6.28 -14.48 22.87
C GLY A 42 5.75 -13.14 23.38
N LEU A 43 6.12 -12.02 22.74
CA LEU A 43 5.72 -10.67 23.12
C LEU A 43 4.45 -10.20 22.39
N ALA A 44 4.13 -10.78 21.22
CA ALA A 44 2.93 -10.42 20.48
C ALA A 44 1.73 -11.29 20.86
N THR A 45 0.65 -10.63 21.23
CA THR A 45 -0.67 -11.21 21.42
C THR A 45 -1.44 -11.26 20.10
N MET A 46 -2.42 -12.17 19.98
CA MET A 46 -3.32 -12.26 18.82
C MET A 46 -3.98 -10.91 18.49
N TRP A 47 -4.28 -10.10 19.51
CA TRP A 47 -4.94 -8.81 19.34
C TRP A 47 -4.04 -7.76 18.68
N GLU A 48 -2.76 -7.70 19.05
CA GLU A 48 -1.77 -6.81 18.42
C GLU A 48 -1.52 -7.20 16.96
N ALA A 49 -1.48 -8.50 16.67
CA ALA A 49 -1.34 -8.99 15.30
C ALA A 49 -2.53 -8.57 14.42
N VAL A 50 -3.76 -8.67 14.93
CA VAL A 50 -4.97 -8.22 14.22
C VAL A 50 -4.94 -6.72 14.00
N PHE A 51 -4.58 -5.93 15.03
CA PHE A 51 -4.48 -4.48 14.90
C PHE A 51 -3.44 -4.07 13.84
N ALA A 52 -2.29 -4.75 13.80
CA ALA A 52 -1.25 -4.50 12.83
C ALA A 52 -1.71 -4.77 11.39
N ASP A 53 -2.37 -5.92 11.13
CA ASP A 53 -2.89 -6.25 9.80
C ASP A 53 -4.00 -5.26 9.36
N VAL A 54 -4.89 -4.85 10.27
CA VAL A 54 -5.94 -3.85 9.98
C VAL A 54 -5.33 -2.47 9.73
N GLY A 55 -4.34 -2.05 10.51
CA GLY A 55 -3.63 -0.79 10.35
C GLY A 55 -2.89 -0.70 9.01
N VAL A 56 -2.24 -1.79 8.58
CA VAL A 56 -1.64 -1.92 7.25
C VAL A 56 -2.67 -1.72 6.15
N ALA A 57 -3.86 -2.34 6.28
CA ALA A 57 -4.92 -2.18 5.30
C ALA A 57 -5.39 -0.72 5.19
N PHE A 58 -5.58 -0.04 6.31
CA PHE A 58 -5.91 1.39 6.32
C PHE A 58 -4.83 2.25 5.66
N LEU A 59 -3.55 2.02 5.99
CA LEU A 59 -2.43 2.72 5.36
C LEU A 59 -2.38 2.48 3.85
N ALA A 60 -2.65 1.25 3.42
CA ALA A 60 -2.70 0.90 2.00
C ALA A 60 -3.81 1.64 1.27
N ILE A 61 -5.00 1.74 1.87
CA ILE A 61 -6.15 2.49 1.34
C ILE A 61 -5.81 3.98 1.25
N LEU A 62 -5.22 4.57 2.29
CA LEU A 62 -4.83 5.99 2.29
C LEU A 62 -3.80 6.29 1.19
N ASN A 63 -2.79 5.43 1.03
CA ASN A 63 -1.80 5.53 -0.04
C ASN A 63 -2.44 5.40 -1.44
N ALA A 64 -3.43 4.52 -1.60
CA ALA A 64 -4.17 4.39 -2.85
C ALA A 64 -5.02 5.64 -3.17
N ILE A 65 -5.69 6.22 -2.18
CA ILE A 65 -6.48 7.45 -2.35
C ILE A 65 -5.60 8.64 -2.72
N ARG A 66 -4.36 8.72 -2.21
CA ARG A 66 -3.39 9.77 -2.57
C ARG A 66 -3.16 9.87 -4.08
N ILE A 67 -3.30 8.75 -4.79
CA ILE A 67 -3.16 8.69 -6.24
C ILE A 67 -4.28 9.39 -7.00
N GLN A 68 -5.51 9.32 -6.48
CA GLN A 68 -6.67 9.96 -7.10
C GLN A 68 -6.57 11.49 -7.01
N LYS A 69 -5.80 12.01 -6.06
CA LYS A 69 -5.52 13.44 -5.91
C LYS A 69 -4.35 13.93 -6.76
N MET A 70 -3.60 13.04 -7.43
CA MET A 70 -2.55 13.48 -8.36
C MET A 70 -3.21 13.98 -9.65
N LYS A 71 -3.12 15.29 -9.89
CA LYS A 71 -3.50 15.89 -11.16
C LYS A 71 -2.48 15.48 -12.22
N PHE A 72 -2.94 14.78 -13.25
CA PHE A 72 -2.16 14.40 -14.43
C PHE A 72 -2.57 15.23 -15.65
#